data_AF-A0A420HGN5-F1
#
_entry.id   AF-A0A420HGN5-F1
#
_cell.length_a   1.000
_cell.length_b   1.000
_cell.length_c   1.000
_cell.angle_alpha   90.00
_cell.angle_beta   90.00
_cell.angle_gamma   90.00
#
_symmetry.space_group_name_H-M   'P 1'
#
loop_
_entity.id
_entity.type
_entity.pdbx_description
1 polymer ?
#
loop_
_entity_poly.entity_id
_entity_poly.type
_entity_poly.pdbx_seq_one_letter_code
_entity_poly.pdbx_strand_id
1 'polypeptide(L)'
;MIRRAVLRQGSSLRTFSLFHTRILLPTTSIIRPNQPINQISNSKWYSTEPIVSDEQKSEKDEKSKNGGEAQNTSEEDPISKELEAKKREIIDLKPQNSCLQRTKKDRYLRSIADFRNLQERTKRDMQAARDFAIQKFAKDLIESVDNLDRALSIVPQEKLTNPDNSEDRKQLISLYEGLKMTEEVLMNTLKKNGLERFDPSAEGVKFDPNEHEATFMVPIQGKEDNTVFDTQQKGFKLHGRVLRAAKVGVVKNS
;
A
#
# COMPACT_ATOMS: atom_id res chain seq x y z
N MET A 1 40.69 -34.05 -48.06
CA MET A 1 40.59 -33.76 -49.51
C MET A 1 39.22 -34.20 -49.97
N ILE A 2 38.41 -33.27 -50.51
CA ILE A 2 37.52 -33.40 -51.69
C ILE A 2 36.56 -32.20 -51.65
N ARG A 3 36.58 -31.43 -52.76
CA ARG A 3 35.85 -30.20 -53.05
C ARG A 3 34.54 -30.48 -53.80
N ARG A 4 33.62 -29.49 -53.79
CA ARG A 4 32.61 -29.05 -54.82
C ARG A 4 31.21 -28.93 -54.20
N ALA A 5 30.32 -27.99 -54.55
CA ALA A 5 30.27 -26.77 -55.37
C ALA A 5 28.94 -26.08 -54.93
N VAL A 6 28.90 -24.79 -54.62
CA VAL A 6 28.55 -23.63 -55.47
C VAL A 6 27.12 -23.62 -56.06
N LEU A 7 26.45 -22.48 -55.80
CA LEU A 7 25.29 -21.83 -56.44
C LEU A 7 23.85 -22.27 -56.08
N ARG A 8 23.11 -21.35 -55.43
CA ARG A 8 21.99 -20.66 -56.12
C ARG A 8 21.60 -19.34 -55.43
N GLN A 9 21.50 -18.30 -56.25
CA GLN A 9 20.97 -16.98 -55.95
C GLN A 9 19.45 -17.03 -55.70
N GLY A 10 18.95 -16.05 -54.94
CA GLY A 10 17.53 -15.77 -54.77
C GLY A 10 17.31 -14.41 -54.13
N SER A 11 17.48 -13.36 -54.92
CA SER A 11 17.17 -11.96 -54.59
C SER A 11 15.65 -11.73 -54.50
N SER A 12 15.19 -11.12 -53.41
CA SER A 12 13.87 -10.47 -53.34
C SER A 12 13.94 -9.30 -52.36
N LEU A 13 14.13 -8.10 -52.90
CA LEU A 13 13.93 -6.83 -52.24
C LEU A 13 12.43 -6.68 -51.93
N ARG A 14 12.05 -6.58 -50.66
CA ARG A 14 10.74 -6.07 -50.25
C ARG A 14 10.94 -4.70 -49.61
N THR A 15 10.57 -3.69 -50.38
CA THR A 15 10.39 -2.30 -49.97
C THR A 15 9.29 -2.22 -48.91
N PHE A 16 9.66 -1.97 -47.65
CA PHE A 16 8.70 -1.58 -46.62
C PHE A 16 8.60 -0.06 -46.60
N SER A 17 7.48 0.43 -47.13
CA SER A 17 7.03 1.81 -47.09
C SER A 17 6.83 2.29 -45.66
N LEU A 18 7.41 3.45 -45.35
CA LEU A 18 7.19 4.24 -44.14
C LEU A 18 5.72 4.66 -44.04
N PHE A 19 4.92 3.93 -43.26
CA PHE A 19 3.63 4.44 -42.78
C PHE A 19 3.86 5.18 -41.46
N HIS A 20 4.09 6.49 -41.57
CA HIS A 20 3.93 7.42 -40.46
C HIS A 20 2.44 7.55 -40.15
N THR A 21 1.94 6.84 -39.14
CA THR A 21 0.61 7.06 -38.59
C THR A 21 0.60 8.33 -37.76
N ARG A 22 0.13 9.45 -38.34
CA ARG A 22 -0.29 10.64 -37.59
C ARG A 22 -1.49 10.27 -36.72
N ILE A 23 -1.29 10.19 -35.41
CA ILE A 23 -2.38 10.10 -34.43
C ILE A 23 -2.96 11.52 -34.28
N LEU A 24 -4.16 11.71 -34.81
CA LEU A 24 -4.99 12.89 -34.62
C LEU A 24 -5.48 12.92 -33.15
N LEU A 25 -5.07 13.94 -32.40
CA LEU A 25 -5.69 14.28 -31.11
C LEU A 25 -7.05 14.95 -31.38
N PRO A 26 -8.18 14.49 -30.82
CA PRO A 26 -9.39 15.28 -30.81
C PRO A 26 -9.26 16.38 -29.76
N THR A 27 -9.18 17.63 -30.21
CA THR A 27 -9.36 18.83 -29.38
C THR A 27 -10.83 18.93 -28.98
N THR A 28 -11.21 18.39 -27.82
CA THR A 28 -12.50 18.72 -27.21
C THR A 28 -12.34 20.01 -26.41
N SER A 29 -12.80 21.10 -26.98
CA SER A 29 -13.03 22.37 -26.29
C SER A 29 -14.05 22.17 -25.16
N ILE A 30 -13.58 22.24 -23.91
CA ILE A 30 -14.44 22.30 -22.73
C ILE A 30 -15.02 23.71 -22.67
N ILE A 31 -16.20 23.89 -23.29
CA ILE A 31 -17.07 25.03 -23.05
C ILE A 31 -17.66 24.85 -21.64
N ARG A 32 -17.21 25.66 -20.69
CA ARG A 32 -17.84 25.77 -19.36
C ARG A 32 -19.09 26.63 -19.48
N PRO A 33 -20.31 26.13 -19.24
CA PRO A 33 -21.42 27.02 -18.95
C PRO A 33 -21.24 27.58 -17.54
N ASN A 34 -21.10 28.89 -17.48
CA ASN A 34 -21.10 29.68 -16.24
C ASN A 34 -22.52 29.60 -15.64
N GLN A 35 -22.73 28.79 -14.61
CA GLN A 35 -23.96 28.81 -13.82
C GLN A 35 -23.64 29.38 -12.43
N PRO A 36 -24.41 30.38 -11.93
CA PRO A 36 -24.20 30.91 -10.60
C PRO A 36 -24.55 29.85 -9.55
N ILE A 37 -23.67 29.71 -8.56
CA ILE A 37 -23.87 28.90 -7.36
C ILE A 37 -25.06 29.51 -6.59
N ASN A 38 -26.24 28.93 -6.74
CA ASN A 38 -27.37 29.25 -5.89
C ASN A 38 -27.12 28.55 -4.53
N GLN A 39 -26.71 29.34 -3.54
CA GLN A 39 -26.54 28.87 -2.16
C GLN A 39 -27.91 28.49 -1.60
N ILE A 40 -28.23 27.20 -1.63
CA ILE A 40 -29.35 26.67 -0.84
C ILE A 40 -28.89 26.68 0.61
N SER A 41 -29.38 27.64 1.38
CA SER A 41 -29.25 27.65 2.83
C SER A 41 -29.98 26.42 3.40
N ASN A 42 -29.24 25.37 3.73
CA ASN A 42 -29.79 24.27 4.50
C ASN A 42 -30.01 24.76 5.95
N SER A 43 -31.23 25.20 6.26
CA SER A 43 -31.68 25.28 7.64
C SER A 43 -31.79 23.85 8.18
N LYS A 44 -30.76 23.45 8.94
CA LYS A 44 -30.80 22.24 9.77
C LYS A 44 -31.81 22.48 10.90
N TRP A 45 -32.97 21.84 10.80
CA TRP A 45 -33.89 21.70 11.92
C TRP A 45 -33.44 20.51 12.75
N TYR A 46 -32.85 20.78 13.93
CA TYR A 46 -32.79 19.80 15.02
C TYR A 46 -34.04 20.03 15.88
N SER A 47 -34.94 19.05 15.94
CA SER A 47 -35.96 19.01 17.00
C SER A 47 -35.33 18.33 18.21
N THR A 48 -35.40 19.02 19.35
CA THR A 48 -34.92 18.52 20.65
C THR A 48 -36.14 18.31 21.54
N GLU A 49 -36.86 17.20 21.36
CA GLU A 49 -37.78 16.71 22.40
C GLU A 49 -37.65 15.19 22.53
N PRO A 50 -37.50 14.66 23.76
CA PRO A 50 -37.44 13.24 23.99
C PRO A 50 -38.85 12.63 24.00
N ILE A 51 -39.01 11.52 23.26
CA ILE A 51 -40.22 10.71 23.28
C ILE A 51 -40.22 9.91 24.59
N VAL A 52 -41.07 10.31 25.54
CA VAL A 52 -41.38 9.51 26.74
C VAL A 52 -42.45 8.49 26.38
N SER A 53 -42.15 7.24 26.67
CA SER A 53 -43.03 6.08 26.55
C SER A 53 -43.67 5.83 27.90
N ASP A 54 -45.00 5.76 27.96
CA ASP A 54 -45.72 5.26 29.12
C ASP A 54 -46.78 4.24 28.67
N GLU A 55 -46.59 2.99 29.13
CA GLU A 55 -47.59 1.94 29.15
C GLU A 55 -48.33 1.94 30.49
N GLN A 56 -49.66 1.98 30.38
CA GLN A 56 -50.68 1.26 31.17
C GLN A 56 -50.88 1.54 32.67
N LYS A 57 -52.12 1.95 33.00
CA LYS A 57 -52.94 1.30 34.04
C LYS A 57 -54.44 1.41 33.76
N SER A 58 -55.11 0.28 33.89
CA SER A 58 -56.55 0.02 33.77
C SER A 58 -57.30 0.18 35.11
N GLU A 59 -58.54 0.68 35.10
CA GLU A 59 -59.79 -0.05 35.44
C GLU A 59 -61.02 0.89 35.60
N LYS A 60 -62.14 0.50 34.93
CA LYS A 60 -63.60 0.51 35.29
C LYS A 60 -64.26 1.78 35.86
N ASP A 61 -65.53 2.14 35.67
CA ASP A 61 -66.79 1.72 34.99
C ASP A 61 -67.60 3.06 34.89
N GLU A 62 -68.44 3.39 33.89
CA GLU A 62 -69.86 3.03 33.80
C GLU A 62 -70.50 3.58 32.49
N LYS A 63 -71.42 2.77 31.95
CA LYS A 63 -72.54 3.00 31.00
C LYS A 63 -72.89 4.42 30.51
N SER A 64 -73.10 4.52 29.19
CA SER A 64 -74.42 4.87 28.64
C SER A 64 -74.64 4.25 27.24
N LYS A 65 -75.83 3.70 27.05
CA LYS A 65 -76.35 3.09 25.81
C LYS A 65 -76.84 4.19 24.85
N ASN A 66 -76.60 4.03 23.55
CA ASN A 66 -77.71 3.87 22.58
C ASN A 66 -77.20 3.38 21.23
N GLY A 67 -77.80 2.30 20.74
CA GLY A 67 -77.60 1.76 19.38
C GLY A 67 -78.68 2.24 18.41
N GLY A 68 -78.42 2.00 17.13
CA GLY A 68 -79.37 2.16 16.02
C GLY A 68 -78.72 1.77 14.69
N GLU A 69 -78.99 0.56 14.22
CA GLU A 69 -78.55 -0.06 12.96
C GLU A 69 -79.38 0.37 11.73
N ALA A 70 -78.87 -0.03 10.54
CA ALA A 70 -79.57 -0.35 9.28
C ALA A 70 -80.01 0.84 8.37
N GLN A 71 -79.93 0.83 7.02
CA GLN A 71 -79.76 -0.23 6.01
C GLN A 71 -79.45 0.37 4.60
N ASN A 72 -78.97 -0.50 3.70
CA ASN A 72 -78.57 -0.41 2.28
C ASN A 72 -79.41 0.44 1.29
N THR A 73 -78.78 0.92 0.19
CA THR A 73 -79.16 0.61 -1.22
C THR A 73 -78.07 1.01 -2.23
N SER A 74 -78.02 0.26 -3.33
CA SER A 74 -77.01 0.16 -4.40
C SER A 74 -77.12 1.18 -5.53
N GLU A 75 -76.03 1.88 -5.85
CA GLU A 75 -75.76 2.53 -7.15
C GLU A 75 -74.29 2.30 -7.53
N GLU A 76 -74.01 1.59 -8.63
CA GLU A 76 -72.65 1.40 -9.16
C GLU A 76 -72.22 2.65 -9.93
N ASP A 77 -71.57 3.59 -9.26
CA ASP A 77 -71.05 4.81 -9.87
C ASP A 77 -69.84 4.53 -10.79
N PRO A 78 -69.70 5.19 -11.96
CA PRO A 78 -68.49 5.11 -12.80
C PRO A 78 -67.21 5.52 -12.05
N ILE A 79 -67.37 6.27 -10.97
CA ILE A 79 -66.31 6.71 -10.05
C ILE A 79 -65.76 5.54 -9.23
N SER A 80 -66.57 4.54 -8.89
CA SER A 80 -66.14 3.36 -8.13
C SER A 80 -65.20 2.46 -8.94
N LYS A 81 -65.49 2.28 -10.24
CA LYS A 81 -64.65 1.51 -11.20
C LYS A 81 -63.33 2.22 -11.50
N GLU A 82 -63.32 3.54 -11.62
CA GLU A 82 -62.07 4.32 -11.74
C GLU A 82 -61.21 4.28 -10.46
N LEU A 83 -61.85 4.31 -9.28
CA LEU A 83 -61.14 4.16 -8.00
C LEU A 83 -60.52 2.77 -7.86
N GLU A 84 -61.19 1.71 -8.31
CA GLU A 84 -60.64 0.36 -8.33
C GLU A 84 -59.49 0.20 -9.32
N ALA A 85 -59.57 0.80 -10.52
CA ALA A 85 -58.48 0.80 -11.49
C ALA A 85 -57.23 1.52 -10.96
N LYS A 86 -57.39 2.70 -10.36
CA LYS A 86 -56.28 3.44 -9.72
C LYS A 86 -55.70 2.69 -8.51
N LYS A 87 -56.53 1.99 -7.74
CA LYS A 87 -56.06 1.13 -6.62
C LYS A 87 -55.20 -0.03 -7.11
N ARG A 88 -55.57 -0.67 -8.23
CA ARG A 88 -54.76 -1.75 -8.85
C ARG A 88 -53.42 -1.22 -9.35
N GLU A 89 -53.40 -0.07 -10.02
CA GLU A 89 -52.15 0.58 -10.45
C GLU A 89 -51.24 0.95 -9.27
N ILE A 90 -51.81 1.44 -8.16
CA ILE A 90 -51.06 1.71 -6.92
C ILE A 90 -50.48 0.41 -6.32
N ILE A 91 -51.20 -0.71 -6.39
CA ILE A 91 -50.73 -2.01 -5.90
C ILE A 91 -49.55 -2.51 -6.73
N ASP A 92 -49.54 -2.28 -8.04
CA ASP A 92 -48.45 -2.70 -8.93
C ASP A 92 -47.23 -1.76 -8.86
N LEU A 93 -47.43 -0.47 -8.61
CA LEU A 93 -46.36 0.52 -8.46
C LEU A 93 -45.64 0.43 -7.11
N LYS A 94 -46.32 0.00 -6.03
CA LYS A 94 -45.72 -0.19 -4.70
C LYS A 94 -44.51 -1.15 -4.68
N PRO A 95 -44.59 -2.37 -5.23
CA PRO A 95 -43.46 -3.30 -5.25
C PRO A 95 -42.32 -2.78 -6.13
N GLN A 96 -42.62 -2.14 -7.27
CA GLN A 96 -41.61 -1.53 -8.12
C GLN A 96 -40.84 -0.42 -7.38
N ASN A 97 -41.56 0.46 -6.67
CA ASN A 97 -40.96 1.49 -5.83
C ASN A 97 -40.13 0.90 -4.67
N SER A 98 -40.60 -0.19 -4.03
CA SER A 98 -39.86 -0.85 -2.96
C SER A 98 -38.55 -1.48 -3.45
N CYS A 99 -38.57 -2.11 -4.64
CA CYS A 99 -37.39 -2.67 -5.30
C CYS A 99 -36.39 -1.56 -5.68
N LEU A 100 -36.90 -0.45 -6.21
CA LEU A 100 -36.10 0.70 -6.59
C LEU A 100 -35.49 1.41 -5.35
N GLN A 101 -36.21 1.44 -4.23
CA GLN A 101 -35.68 1.92 -2.95
C GLN A 101 -34.60 0.98 -2.41
N ARG A 102 -34.79 -0.34 -2.48
CA ARG A 102 -33.80 -1.32 -2.04
C ARG A 102 -32.51 -1.21 -2.85
N THR A 103 -32.61 -1.19 -4.17
CA THR A 103 -31.44 -1.03 -5.05
C THR A 103 -30.70 0.30 -4.83
N LYS A 104 -31.42 1.42 -4.62
CA LYS A 104 -30.79 2.71 -4.26
C LYS A 104 -30.08 2.65 -2.91
N LYS A 105 -30.71 2.06 -1.88
CA LYS A 105 -30.11 1.88 -0.55
C LYS A 105 -28.87 0.99 -0.63
N ASP A 106 -28.92 -0.11 -1.35
CA ASP A 106 -27.80 -1.03 -1.54
C ASP A 106 -26.62 -0.35 -2.25
N ARG A 107 -26.90 0.44 -3.31
CA ARG A 107 -25.87 1.22 -4.01
C ARG A 107 -25.25 2.29 -3.10
N TYR A 108 -26.06 2.94 -2.28
CA TYR A 108 -25.59 3.95 -1.33
C TYR A 108 -24.71 3.34 -0.24
N LEU A 109 -25.15 2.24 0.37
CA LEU A 109 -24.39 1.52 1.39
C LEU A 109 -23.07 0.98 0.82
N ARG A 110 -23.08 0.45 -0.40
CA ARG A 110 -21.87 0.02 -1.10
C ARG A 110 -20.91 1.19 -1.34
N SER A 111 -21.41 2.33 -1.82
CA SER A 111 -20.60 3.53 -2.02
C SER A 111 -19.94 4.02 -0.72
N ILE A 112 -20.67 3.98 0.40
CA ILE A 112 -20.10 4.30 1.72
C ILE A 112 -19.00 3.31 2.09
N ALA A 113 -19.22 2.01 1.88
CA ALA A 113 -18.23 0.98 2.16
C ALA A 113 -16.96 1.17 1.31
N ASP A 114 -17.12 1.42 0.01
CA ASP A 114 -16.02 1.69 -0.91
C ASP A 114 -15.23 2.95 -0.49
N PHE A 115 -15.92 4.00 -0.05
CA PHE A 115 -15.29 5.21 0.47
C PHE A 115 -14.49 4.94 1.75
N ARG A 116 -15.01 4.15 2.69
CA ARG A 116 -14.27 3.77 3.91
C ARG A 116 -13.03 2.94 3.58
N ASN A 117 -13.16 1.95 2.70
CA ASN A 117 -12.03 1.15 2.24
C ASN A 117 -10.94 2.01 1.57
N LEU A 118 -11.36 2.98 0.76
CA LEU A 118 -10.46 3.95 0.14
C LEU A 118 -9.77 4.83 1.18
N GLN A 119 -10.50 5.34 2.18
CA GLN A 119 -9.90 6.14 3.26
C GLN A 119 -8.88 5.35 4.08
N GLU A 120 -9.17 4.08 4.41
CA GLU A 120 -8.21 3.24 5.13
C GLU A 120 -6.97 2.93 4.29
N ARG A 121 -7.17 2.65 3.00
CA ARG A 121 -6.07 2.43 2.07
C ARG A 121 -5.19 3.66 1.94
N THR A 122 -5.77 4.84 1.71
CA THR A 122 -4.99 6.08 1.58
C THR A 122 -4.25 6.43 2.85
N LYS A 123 -4.83 6.17 4.04
CA LYS A 123 -4.12 6.32 5.32
C LYS A 123 -2.89 5.41 5.41
N ARG A 124 -3.02 4.13 5.05
CA ARG A 124 -1.89 3.17 5.04
C ARG A 124 -0.84 3.57 4.02
N ASP A 125 -1.25 3.96 2.81
CA ASP A 125 -0.34 4.41 1.75
C ASP A 125 0.39 5.70 2.15
N MET A 126 -0.29 6.64 2.81
CA MET A 126 0.32 7.86 3.34
C MET A 126 1.32 7.58 4.46
N GLN A 127 1.02 6.65 5.37
CA GLN A 127 1.95 6.23 6.43
C GLN A 127 3.18 5.58 5.81
N ALA A 128 3.00 4.60 4.93
CA ALA A 128 4.10 3.95 4.22
C ALA A 128 4.95 4.95 3.41
N ALA A 129 4.32 5.91 2.73
CA ALA A 129 5.03 6.94 1.99
C ALA A 129 5.88 7.84 2.91
N ARG A 130 5.44 8.11 4.15
CA ARG A 130 6.22 8.88 5.14
C ARG A 130 7.38 8.06 5.69
N ASP A 131 7.11 6.84 6.12
CA ASP A 131 8.10 5.96 6.74
C ASP A 131 9.22 5.59 5.75
N PHE A 132 8.88 5.44 4.46
CA PHE A 132 9.84 5.09 3.40
C PHE A 132 10.23 6.27 2.49
N ALA A 133 9.92 7.51 2.85
CA ALA A 133 10.28 8.69 2.04
C ALA A 133 11.79 8.81 1.82
N ILE A 134 12.58 8.47 2.86
CA ILE A 134 14.05 8.57 2.84
C ILE A 134 14.73 7.36 2.19
N GLN A 135 13.98 6.38 1.69
CA GLN A 135 14.52 5.11 1.22
C GLN A 135 15.60 5.28 0.14
N LYS A 136 15.36 6.14 -0.86
CA LYS A 136 16.33 6.40 -1.93
C LYS A 136 17.59 7.07 -1.39
N PHE A 137 17.42 8.08 -0.56
CA PHE A 137 18.54 8.79 0.07
C PHE A 137 19.40 7.85 0.95
N ALA A 138 18.74 7.00 1.75
CA ALA A 138 19.43 6.01 2.57
C ALA A 138 20.23 5.01 1.72
N LYS A 139 19.69 4.56 0.57
CA LYS A 139 20.39 3.65 -0.34
C LYS A 139 21.69 4.25 -0.87
N ASP A 140 21.65 5.51 -1.30
CA ASP A 140 22.82 6.22 -1.81
C ASP A 140 23.86 6.48 -0.69
N LEU A 141 23.39 6.75 0.53
CA LEU A 141 24.26 6.96 1.69
C LEU A 141 24.95 5.68 2.17
N ILE A 142 24.28 4.53 2.07
CA ILE A 142 24.84 3.22 2.44
C ILE A 142 26.13 2.91 1.64
N GLU A 143 26.21 3.31 0.37
CA GLU A 143 27.43 3.16 -0.44
C GLU A 143 28.62 3.94 0.16
N SER A 144 28.35 5.12 0.74
CA SER A 144 29.37 5.91 1.42
C SER A 144 29.82 5.26 2.73
N VAL A 145 28.89 4.64 3.48
CA VAL A 145 29.21 3.87 4.69
C VAL A 145 30.11 2.68 4.36
N ASP A 146 29.81 1.95 3.30
CA ASP A 146 30.64 0.83 2.84
C ASP A 146 32.07 1.27 2.44
N ASN A 147 32.21 2.46 1.88
CA ASN A 147 33.52 3.01 1.54
C ASN A 147 34.33 3.35 2.80
N LEU A 148 33.67 3.81 3.87
CA LEU A 148 34.32 4.00 5.18
C LEU A 148 34.73 2.65 5.79
N ASP A 149 33.85 1.65 5.78
CA ASP A 149 34.17 0.28 6.20
C ASP A 149 35.37 -0.29 5.43
N ARG A 150 35.40 -0.09 4.10
CA ARG A 150 36.52 -0.49 3.25
C ARG A 150 37.81 0.24 3.63
N ALA A 151 37.75 1.56 3.83
CA ALA A 151 38.91 2.35 4.24
C ALA A 151 39.48 1.87 5.58
N LEU A 152 38.62 1.53 6.55
CA LEU A 152 39.02 0.96 7.83
C LEU A 152 39.63 -0.44 7.69
N SER A 153 39.11 -1.27 6.78
CA SER A 153 39.63 -2.64 6.55
C SER A 153 41.00 -2.70 5.87
N ILE A 154 41.40 -1.65 5.13
CA ILE A 154 42.69 -1.58 4.43
C ILE A 154 43.85 -1.44 5.41
N VAL A 155 43.62 -0.81 6.57
CA VAL A 155 44.65 -0.59 7.58
C VAL A 155 44.89 -1.90 8.34
N PRO A 156 46.07 -2.55 8.20
CA PRO A 156 46.36 -3.81 8.89
C PRO A 156 46.42 -3.58 10.39
N GLN A 157 45.78 -4.46 11.17
CA GLN A 157 45.79 -4.38 12.64
C GLN A 157 47.22 -4.41 13.22
N GLU A 158 48.15 -5.12 12.56
CA GLU A 158 49.57 -5.17 12.93
C GLU A 158 50.21 -3.77 12.99
N LYS A 159 49.83 -2.86 12.08
CA LYS A 159 50.36 -1.50 12.06
C LYS A 159 49.77 -0.60 13.15
N LEU A 160 48.67 -1.01 13.77
CA LEU A 160 48.01 -0.30 14.86
C LEU A 160 48.50 -0.76 16.25
N THR A 161 48.94 -2.03 16.38
CA THR A 161 49.28 -2.63 17.69
C THR A 161 50.79 -2.69 17.98
N ASN A 162 51.65 -2.60 16.96
CA ASN A 162 53.11 -2.68 17.17
C ASN A 162 53.66 -1.48 17.96
N PRO A 163 54.57 -1.69 18.93
CA PRO A 163 55.02 -0.69 19.90
C PRO A 163 56.06 0.31 19.38
N ASP A 164 56.49 0.18 18.12
CA ASP A 164 57.51 1.06 17.57
C ASP A 164 56.94 2.49 17.33
N ASN A 165 57.60 3.49 17.88
CA ASN A 165 57.14 4.89 17.88
C ASN A 165 57.66 5.68 16.67
N SER A 166 57.19 5.38 15.45
CA SER A 166 57.42 6.30 14.32
C SER A 166 56.31 7.35 14.25
N GLU A 167 56.65 8.61 13.99
CA GLU A 167 55.68 9.72 13.90
C GLU A 167 54.61 9.47 12.82
N ASP A 168 54.99 8.86 11.70
CA ASP A 168 54.05 8.49 10.62
C ASP A 168 52.97 7.50 11.08
N ARG A 169 53.28 6.60 12.03
CA ARG A 169 52.30 5.67 12.58
C ARG A 169 51.35 6.33 13.55
N LYS A 170 51.83 7.27 14.38
CA LYS A 170 50.96 8.05 15.26
C LYS A 170 49.91 8.81 14.44
N GLN A 171 50.32 9.41 13.32
CA GLN A 171 49.41 10.07 12.38
C GLN A 171 48.39 9.09 11.76
N LEU A 172 48.84 7.88 11.38
CA LEU A 172 47.96 6.83 10.85
C LEU A 172 46.93 6.36 11.89
N ILE A 173 47.34 6.16 13.14
CA ILE A 173 46.45 5.76 14.25
C ILE A 173 45.41 6.86 14.51
N SER A 174 45.84 8.13 14.61
CA SER A 174 44.92 9.26 14.79
C SER A 174 43.92 9.39 13.63
N LEU A 175 44.37 9.15 12.39
CA LEU A 175 43.49 9.16 11.22
C LEU A 175 42.47 8.01 11.27
N TYR A 176 42.91 6.80 11.63
CA TYR A 176 42.04 5.63 11.79
C TYR A 176 40.98 5.87 12.87
N GLU A 177 41.38 6.42 14.01
CA GLU A 177 40.47 6.79 15.10
C GLU A 177 39.45 7.85 14.66
N GLY A 178 39.90 8.91 13.97
CA GLY A 178 39.01 9.94 13.43
C GLY A 178 37.99 9.39 12.42
N LEU A 179 38.41 8.48 11.55
CA LEU A 179 37.51 7.78 10.62
C LEU A 179 36.48 6.92 11.36
N LYS A 180 36.93 6.15 12.36
CA LYS A 180 36.06 5.31 13.18
C LYS A 180 35.02 6.15 13.94
N MET A 181 35.43 7.26 14.55
CA MET A 181 34.49 8.19 15.21
C MET A 181 33.45 8.74 14.23
N THR A 182 33.86 9.06 12.99
CA THR A 182 32.95 9.55 11.96
C THR A 182 31.95 8.48 11.52
N GLU A 183 32.40 7.23 11.35
CA GLU A 183 31.51 6.07 11.09
C GLU A 183 30.49 5.91 12.21
N GLU A 184 30.92 5.94 13.48
CA GLU A 184 30.03 5.79 14.64
C GLU A 184 28.97 6.89 14.71
N VAL A 185 29.35 8.16 14.50
CA VAL A 185 28.41 9.28 14.46
C VAL A 185 27.41 9.10 13.31
N LEU A 186 27.88 8.70 12.12
CA LEU A 186 27.02 8.45 10.97
C LEU A 186 26.05 7.29 11.25
N MET A 187 26.52 6.18 11.81
CA MET A 187 25.70 5.04 12.18
C MET A 187 24.64 5.42 13.24
N ASN A 188 25.00 6.28 14.20
CA ASN A 188 24.05 6.76 15.21
C ASN A 188 22.98 7.68 14.61
N THR A 189 23.32 8.52 13.63
CA THR A 189 22.32 9.35 12.93
C THR A 189 21.40 8.51 12.05
N LEU A 190 21.92 7.48 11.40
CA LEU A 190 21.12 6.51 10.63
C LEU A 190 20.13 5.73 11.50
N LYS A 191 20.58 5.24 12.66
CA LYS A 191 19.72 4.53 13.63
C LYS A 191 18.54 5.39 14.11
N LYS A 192 18.76 6.69 14.35
CA LYS A 192 17.69 7.63 14.73
C LYS A 192 16.60 7.76 13.67
N ASN A 193 16.95 7.56 12.40
CA ASN A 193 16.03 7.57 11.27
C ASN A 193 15.47 6.17 10.93
N GLY A 194 15.62 5.19 11.83
CA GLY A 194 15.09 3.84 11.65
C GLY A 194 15.89 2.94 10.71
N LEU A 195 17.12 3.34 10.35
CA LEU A 195 18.03 2.50 9.56
C LEU A 195 18.92 1.66 10.49
N GLU A 196 18.77 0.35 10.41
CA GLU A 196 19.49 -0.62 11.22
C GLU A 196 20.45 -1.43 10.36
N ARG A 197 21.71 -1.56 10.81
CA ARG A 197 22.71 -2.44 10.21
C ARG A 197 22.62 -3.80 10.88
N PHE A 198 22.65 -4.86 10.08
CA PHE A 198 22.68 -6.23 10.58
C PHE A 198 23.82 -7.02 9.93
N ASP A 199 24.52 -7.80 10.76
CA ASP A 199 25.73 -8.54 10.41
C ASP A 199 25.56 -10.02 10.78
N PRO A 200 25.06 -10.87 9.87
CA PRO A 200 24.67 -12.26 10.20
C PRO A 200 25.84 -13.17 10.59
N SER A 201 27.07 -12.86 10.16
CA SER A 201 28.28 -13.59 10.55
C SER A 201 28.61 -13.45 12.04
N ALA A 202 28.35 -12.30 12.65
CA ALA A 202 28.65 -12.06 14.07
C ALA A 202 27.75 -12.90 14.99
N GLU A 203 26.54 -13.20 14.55
CA GLU A 203 25.53 -13.92 15.33
C GLU A 203 25.50 -15.43 15.03
N GLY A 204 26.21 -15.88 13.98
CA GLY A 204 26.21 -17.29 13.57
C GLY A 204 24.83 -17.80 13.15
N VAL A 205 24.01 -16.94 12.54
CA VAL A 205 22.61 -17.20 12.23
C VAL A 205 22.48 -18.08 10.99
N LYS A 206 21.40 -18.87 10.94
CA LYS A 206 21.02 -19.64 9.75
C LYS A 206 20.68 -18.72 8.58
N PHE A 207 20.99 -19.18 7.37
CA PHE A 207 20.73 -18.39 6.17
C PHE A 207 19.22 -18.20 5.93
N ASP A 208 18.73 -16.96 6.04
CA ASP A 208 17.40 -16.54 5.57
C ASP A 208 17.48 -15.85 4.18
N PRO A 209 16.84 -16.41 3.14
CA PRO A 209 16.76 -15.81 1.81
C PRO A 209 16.09 -14.42 1.75
N ASN A 210 15.27 -14.06 2.73
CA ASN A 210 14.61 -12.74 2.76
C ASN A 210 15.58 -11.61 3.13
N GLU A 211 16.62 -11.93 3.89
CA GLU A 211 17.53 -10.95 4.48
C GLU A 211 18.97 -11.09 3.96
N HIS A 212 19.32 -12.24 3.40
CA HIS A 212 20.69 -12.59 3.00
C HIS A 212 20.78 -12.96 1.52
N GLU A 213 21.88 -12.53 0.89
CA GLU A 213 22.30 -12.92 -0.45
C GLU A 213 23.54 -13.83 -0.34
N ALA A 214 23.40 -15.11 -0.67
CA ALA A 214 24.51 -16.06 -0.63
C ALA A 214 25.39 -15.89 -1.87
N THR A 215 26.60 -15.34 -1.69
CA THR A 215 27.55 -15.12 -2.79
C THR A 215 28.37 -16.36 -3.12
N PHE A 216 28.76 -17.13 -2.10
CA PHE A 216 29.57 -18.34 -2.26
C PHE A 216 29.32 -19.33 -1.13
N MET A 217 29.70 -20.60 -1.37
CA MET A 217 29.57 -21.69 -0.41
C MET A 217 30.93 -22.32 -0.15
N VAL A 218 31.24 -22.61 1.11
CA VAL A 218 32.52 -23.23 1.52
C VAL A 218 32.27 -24.36 2.51
N PRO A 219 32.90 -25.54 2.34
CA PRO A 219 32.90 -26.57 3.37
C PRO A 219 33.80 -26.15 4.54
N ILE A 220 33.23 -26.03 5.74
CA ILE A 220 33.97 -25.64 6.95
C ILE A 220 33.70 -26.69 8.03
N GLN A 221 34.74 -27.47 8.34
CA GLN A 221 34.65 -28.51 9.36
C GLN A 221 34.28 -27.89 10.72
N GLY A 222 33.20 -28.39 11.33
CA GLY A 222 32.75 -27.97 12.66
C GLY A 222 31.65 -26.89 12.70
N LYS A 223 31.17 -26.39 11.55
CA LYS A 223 29.96 -25.54 11.50
C LYS A 223 28.79 -26.26 10.83
N GLU A 224 27.57 -25.96 11.28
CA GLU A 224 26.34 -26.53 10.70
C GLU A 224 26.12 -26.08 9.25
N ASP A 225 25.57 -26.96 8.43
CA ASP A 225 25.17 -26.64 7.06
C ASP A 225 24.12 -25.52 7.02
N ASN A 226 24.17 -24.72 5.94
CA ASN A 226 23.31 -23.55 5.73
C ASN A 226 23.44 -22.45 6.80
N THR A 227 24.56 -22.42 7.52
CA THR A 227 24.90 -21.34 8.45
C THR A 227 25.74 -20.28 7.76
N VAL A 228 25.53 -19.01 8.09
CA VAL A 228 26.38 -17.92 7.61
C VAL A 228 27.73 -17.97 8.33
N PHE A 229 28.83 -18.07 7.58
CA PHE A 229 30.19 -18.06 8.14
C PHE A 229 30.82 -16.67 8.11
N ASP A 230 30.66 -15.94 7.01
CA ASP A 230 31.31 -14.66 6.79
C ASP A 230 30.37 -13.71 6.05
N THR A 231 30.49 -12.41 6.35
CA THR A 231 29.70 -11.34 5.72
C THR A 231 30.64 -10.44 4.96
N GLN A 232 30.59 -10.50 3.63
CA GLN A 232 31.40 -9.63 2.76
C GLN A 232 30.85 -8.20 2.72
N GLN A 233 29.53 -8.07 2.75
CA GLN A 233 28.85 -6.78 2.70
C GLN A 233 27.69 -6.78 3.68
N LYS A 234 27.70 -5.83 4.61
CA LYS A 234 26.74 -5.71 5.69
C LYS A 234 25.34 -5.40 5.17
N GLY A 235 24.32 -5.92 5.84
CA GLY A 235 22.91 -5.70 5.47
C GLY A 235 22.34 -4.44 6.14
N PHE A 236 21.31 -3.86 5.53
CA PHE A 236 20.58 -2.72 6.10
C PHE A 236 19.05 -2.91 6.02
N LYS A 237 18.36 -2.60 7.11
CA LYS A 237 16.90 -2.57 7.23
C LYS A 237 16.44 -1.15 7.54
N LEU A 238 15.32 -0.73 6.94
CA LEU A 238 14.64 0.52 7.24
C LEU A 238 13.26 0.18 7.81
N HIS A 239 12.99 0.53 9.07
CA HIS A 239 11.72 0.24 9.74
C HIS A 239 11.25 -1.23 9.54
N GLY A 240 12.16 -2.19 9.68
CA GLY A 240 11.90 -3.62 9.50
C GLY A 240 11.86 -4.12 8.04
N ARG A 241 11.89 -3.24 7.04
CA ARG A 241 12.00 -3.63 5.63
C ARG A 241 13.46 -3.70 5.19
N VAL A 242 13.85 -4.81 4.56
CA VAL A 242 15.20 -4.96 4.00
C VAL A 242 15.40 -3.96 2.86
N LEU A 243 16.37 -3.05 3.03
CA LEU A 243 16.78 -2.09 2.02
C LEU A 243 17.88 -2.67 1.13
N ARG A 244 18.81 -3.39 1.77
CA ARG A 244 19.89 -4.14 1.12
C ARG A 244 20.15 -5.42 1.91
N ALA A 245 20.12 -6.55 1.23
CA ALA A 245 20.48 -7.84 1.82
C ALA A 245 21.97 -7.89 2.16
N ALA A 246 22.33 -8.63 3.21
CA ALA A 246 23.73 -8.86 3.53
C ALA A 246 24.31 -9.90 2.56
N LYS A 247 25.48 -9.61 1.98
CA LYS A 247 26.18 -10.59 1.13
C LYS A 247 27.03 -11.49 1.99
N VAL A 248 26.72 -12.78 1.95
CA VAL A 248 27.24 -13.76 2.90
C VAL A 248 27.85 -14.98 2.21
N GLY A 249 28.84 -15.56 2.88
CA GLY A 249 29.34 -16.91 2.61
C GLY A 249 28.60 -17.91 3.48
N VAL A 250 28.04 -18.96 2.85
CA VAL A 250 27.26 -20.00 3.55
C VAL A 250 28.07 -21.29 3.66
N VAL A 251 27.97 -21.97 4.80
CA VAL A 251 28.61 -23.27 5.00
C VAL A 251 27.82 -24.34 4.26
N LYS A 252 28.53 -25.13 3.45
CA LYS A 252 27.99 -26.35 2.85
C LYS A 252 29.02 -27.47 3.04
N ASN A 253 28.84 -28.27 4.07
CA ASN A 253 29.63 -29.48 4.23
C ASN A 253 29.13 -30.48 3.17
N SER A 254 30.07 -30.98 2.38
CA SER A 254 29.79 -31.94 1.31
C SER A 254 29.67 -33.35 1.87
#